data_AF-R1D4D2-F1
#
_entry.id   AF-R1D4D2-F1
#
_cell.length_a   1.000
_cell.length_b   1.000
_cell.length_c   1.000
_cell.angle_alpha   90.00
_cell.angle_beta   90.00
_cell.angle_gamma   90.00
#
_symmetry.space_group_name_H-M   'P 1'
#
loop_
_entity.id
_entity.type
_entity.pdbx_description
1 polymer ?
#
loop_
_entity_poly.entity_id
_entity_poly.type
_entity_poly.pdbx_seq_one_letter_code
_entity_poly.pdbx_strand_id
1 'polypeptide(L)'
;GTGSKDIGQLWTSDAPGRQGSEAEQLQRGWERNVVLSLFFGPSPATIVDPKPSFQALEGRWVVAPVTDSLIYASDRVQPELARWVDDLARWDFRMIAPSHFDAREGTPEDLRAAFAPTLAKSRGGAATDPATPVTARPYNVDDVRLLDGIATELVKLKVI
;
A
#
# COMPACT_ATOMS: atom_id res chain seq x y z
N GLY A 1 1.10 -14.89 -14.40
CA GLY A 1 0.36 -13.61 -14.48
C GLY A 1 1.30 -12.58 -15.04
N THR A 2 0.89 -11.83 -16.06
CA THR A 2 1.76 -10.96 -16.89
C THR A 2 1.62 -9.47 -16.57
N GLY A 3 1.07 -9.10 -15.40
CA GLY A 3 0.86 -7.69 -15.00
C GLY A 3 2.12 -6.93 -14.61
N SER A 4 3.28 -7.41 -15.05
CA SER A 4 4.60 -6.97 -14.64
C SER A 4 5.21 -6.12 -15.74
N LYS A 5 4.78 -4.87 -15.81
CA LYS A 5 5.54 -3.81 -16.46
C LYS A 5 5.76 -2.74 -15.41
N ASP A 6 6.97 -2.71 -14.87
CA ASP A 6 7.72 -1.55 -14.41
C ASP A 6 6.83 -0.31 -14.26
N ILE A 7 6.45 0.02 -13.02
CA ILE A 7 5.47 1.08 -12.73
C ILE A 7 5.84 2.38 -13.46
N GLY A 8 7.12 2.67 -13.69
CA GLY A 8 7.55 3.82 -14.50
C GLY A 8 7.09 3.79 -15.98
N GLN A 9 6.98 2.61 -16.60
CA GLN A 9 6.49 2.41 -17.98
C GLN A 9 4.97 2.40 -18.12
N LEU A 10 4.25 2.28 -17.01
CA LEU A 10 2.80 2.47 -16.95
C LEU A 10 2.39 3.93 -17.24
N TRP A 11 3.31 4.89 -17.08
CA TRP A 11 3.00 6.34 -17.08
C TRP A 11 3.81 7.19 -18.06
N THR A 12 4.90 6.68 -18.62
CA THR A 12 5.83 7.45 -19.49
C THR A 12 5.38 7.61 -20.94
N SER A 13 4.13 7.26 -21.30
CA SER A 13 3.62 7.40 -22.67
C SER A 13 3.28 8.84 -23.09
N ASP A 14 3.51 9.84 -22.25
CA ASP A 14 3.30 11.25 -22.64
C ASP A 14 4.47 11.83 -23.47
N ALA A 15 5.43 11.00 -23.87
CA ALA A 15 6.30 11.36 -24.99
C ALA A 15 5.42 11.55 -26.25
N PRO A 16 5.41 12.74 -26.87
CA PRO A 16 4.55 13.01 -28.00
C PRO A 16 4.85 12.01 -29.13
N GLY A 17 3.88 11.13 -29.42
CA GLY A 17 3.90 10.26 -30.60
C GLY A 17 3.98 8.73 -30.37
N ARG A 18 3.98 8.22 -29.13
CA ARG A 18 3.95 6.76 -28.89
C ARG A 18 2.67 6.30 -28.20
N GLN A 19 1.56 6.23 -28.93
CA GLN A 19 0.39 5.47 -28.50
C GLN A 19 0.69 3.98 -28.69
N GLY A 20 0.83 3.23 -27.60
CA GLY A 20 0.93 1.78 -27.66
C GLY A 20 -0.32 1.15 -28.30
N SER A 21 -0.28 -0.14 -28.61
CA SER A 21 -1.46 -0.79 -29.21
C SER A 21 -2.67 -0.71 -28.27
N GLU A 22 -3.88 -0.82 -28.81
CA GLU A 22 -5.12 -0.80 -28.02
C GLU A 22 -5.08 -1.79 -26.85
N ALA A 23 -4.54 -2.99 -27.09
CA ALA A 23 -4.34 -4.02 -26.06
C ALA A 23 -3.40 -3.55 -24.93
N GLU A 24 -2.32 -2.84 -25.24
CA GLU A 24 -1.41 -2.29 -24.23
C GLU A 24 -2.04 -1.13 -23.46
N GLN A 25 -2.90 -0.33 -24.09
CA GLN A 25 -3.64 0.74 -23.42
C GLN A 25 -4.68 0.17 -22.45
N LEU A 26 -5.42 -0.87 -22.87
CA LEU A 26 -6.37 -1.59 -22.03
C LEU A 26 -5.67 -2.28 -20.84
N GLN A 27 -4.56 -2.96 -21.08
CA GLN A 27 -3.76 -3.60 -20.02
C GLN A 27 -3.31 -2.58 -18.96
N ARG A 28 -2.78 -1.42 -19.40
CA ARG A 28 -2.41 -0.33 -18.49
C ARG A 28 -3.63 0.23 -17.74
N GLY A 29 -4.77 0.39 -18.41
CA GLY A 29 -6.02 0.82 -17.76
C GLY A 29 -6.46 -0.13 -16.65
N TRP A 30 -6.37 -1.44 -16.89
CA TRP A 30 -6.66 -2.47 -15.90
C TRP A 30 -5.67 -2.46 -14.73
N GLU A 31 -4.37 -2.38 -15.01
CA GLU A 31 -3.34 -2.26 -13.97
C GLU A 31 -3.59 -1.04 -13.08
N ARG A 32 -3.94 0.12 -13.66
CA ARG A 32 -4.30 1.32 -12.91
C ARG A 32 -5.54 1.14 -12.04
N ASN A 33 -6.58 0.49 -12.55
CA ASN A 33 -7.80 0.19 -11.78
C ASN A 33 -7.52 -0.78 -10.63
N VAL A 34 -6.67 -1.78 -10.85
CA VAL A 34 -6.25 -2.72 -9.79
C VAL A 34 -5.51 -1.97 -8.69
N VAL A 35 -4.52 -1.14 -9.04
CA VAL A 35 -3.80 -0.35 -8.03
C VAL A 35 -4.74 0.64 -7.33
N LEU A 36 -5.65 1.31 -8.04
CA LEU A 36 -6.67 2.17 -7.43
C LEU A 36 -7.60 1.41 -6.47
N SER A 37 -7.95 0.16 -6.80
CA SER A 37 -8.78 -0.69 -5.92
C SER A 37 -8.02 -1.24 -4.70
N LEU A 38 -6.69 -1.38 -4.81
CA LEU A 38 -5.82 -1.86 -3.72
C LEU A 38 -5.41 -0.73 -2.76
N PHE A 39 -5.42 0.51 -3.23
CA PHE A 39 -5.08 1.72 -2.49
C PHE A 39 -6.27 2.69 -2.58
N PHE A 40 -7.32 2.45 -1.78
CA PHE A 40 -8.49 3.35 -1.75
C PHE A 40 -8.04 4.80 -1.55
N GLY A 41 -8.61 5.68 -2.38
CA GLY A 41 -8.34 7.11 -2.38
C GLY A 41 -7.74 7.57 -3.69
N PRO A 42 -8.53 7.96 -4.71
CA PRO A 42 -8.02 8.98 -5.63
C PRO A 42 -7.52 10.12 -4.74
N SER A 43 -6.25 10.53 -4.89
CA SER A 43 -5.76 11.73 -4.23
C SER A 43 -6.85 12.81 -4.34
N PRO A 44 -7.15 13.56 -3.27
CA PRO A 44 -8.14 14.64 -3.34
C PRO A 44 -7.79 15.69 -4.41
N ALA A 45 -6.59 15.61 -5.02
CA ALA A 45 -6.21 16.37 -6.19
C ALA A 45 -6.97 16.00 -7.48
N THR A 46 -7.21 14.70 -7.79
CA THR A 46 -7.96 14.29 -9.01
C THR A 46 -8.09 12.76 -9.17
N ILE A 47 -9.33 12.29 -9.45
CA ILE A 47 -9.66 10.93 -9.91
C ILE A 47 -9.14 10.67 -11.34
N VAL A 48 -8.94 11.74 -12.10
CA VAL A 48 -8.63 11.71 -13.53
C VAL A 48 -7.13 11.60 -13.77
N ASP A 49 -6.29 12.17 -12.91
CA ASP A 49 -4.84 12.03 -12.96
C ASP A 49 -4.30 11.34 -11.71
N PRO A 50 -4.08 10.02 -11.78
CA PRO A 50 -3.59 9.27 -10.63
C PRO A 50 -2.09 9.44 -10.38
N LYS A 51 -1.33 10.14 -11.25
CA LYS A 51 0.14 10.27 -11.12
C LYS A 51 0.59 10.81 -9.76
N PRO A 52 -0.01 11.88 -9.18
CA PRO A 52 0.45 12.41 -7.90
C PRO A 52 0.29 11.40 -6.75
N SER A 53 -0.77 10.59 -6.79
CA SER A 53 -1.03 9.53 -5.80
C SER A 53 0.04 8.44 -5.85
N PHE A 54 0.48 8.06 -7.06
CA PHE A 54 1.43 6.97 -7.26
C PHE A 54 2.89 7.40 -7.14
N GLN A 55 3.24 8.64 -7.49
CA GLN A 55 4.57 9.21 -7.21
C GLN A 55 4.90 9.18 -5.72
N ALA A 56 3.89 9.38 -4.86
CA ALA A 56 4.04 9.25 -3.42
C ALA A 56 4.26 7.80 -2.94
N LEU A 57 4.16 6.79 -3.81
CA LEU A 57 4.40 5.38 -3.47
C LEU A 57 5.59 4.77 -4.23
N GLU A 58 6.09 5.46 -5.26
CA GLU A 58 7.15 4.97 -6.13
C GLU A 58 8.45 4.66 -5.35
N GLY A 59 9.07 3.53 -5.70
CA GLY A 59 10.36 3.10 -5.17
C GLY A 59 10.36 2.58 -3.73
N ARG A 60 9.23 2.67 -3.01
CA ARG A 60 9.11 2.28 -1.60
C ARG A 60 8.48 0.91 -1.41
N TRP A 61 8.94 0.19 -0.40
CA TRP A 61 8.25 -0.99 0.12
C TRP A 61 7.19 -0.55 1.11
N VAL A 62 5.92 -0.75 0.77
CA VAL A 62 4.78 -0.41 1.62
C VAL A 62 3.82 -1.58 1.68
N VAL A 63 3.17 -1.75 2.83
CA VAL A 63 2.00 -2.62 2.94
C VAL A 63 0.84 -1.96 2.18
N ALA A 64 -0.14 -2.72 1.68
CA ALA A 64 -1.31 -2.08 1.09
C ALA A 64 -2.20 -1.51 2.22
N PRO A 65 -2.70 -0.25 2.13
CA PRO A 65 -3.49 0.39 3.19
C PRO A 65 -4.69 -0.43 3.63
N VAL A 66 -5.35 -1.12 2.69
CA VAL A 66 -6.53 -1.95 2.95
C VAL A 66 -6.18 -3.15 3.81
N THR A 67 -5.12 -3.88 3.45
CA THR A 67 -4.66 -5.03 4.23
C THR A 67 -4.07 -4.60 5.57
N ASP A 68 -3.42 -3.44 5.62
CA ASP A 68 -2.92 -2.83 6.84
C ASP A 68 -4.07 -2.58 7.83
N SER A 69 -5.08 -1.78 7.46
CA SER A 69 -6.18 -1.43 8.36
C SER A 69 -7.15 -2.58 8.65
N LEU A 70 -7.51 -3.40 7.64
CA LEU A 70 -8.61 -4.36 7.79
C LEU A 70 -8.17 -5.76 8.22
N ILE A 71 -6.87 -6.08 8.13
CA ILE A 71 -6.36 -7.43 8.42
C ILE A 71 -5.23 -7.36 9.43
N TYR A 72 -4.14 -6.66 9.08
CA TYR A 72 -2.88 -6.75 9.80
C TYR A 72 -2.84 -5.95 11.10
N ALA A 73 -3.57 -4.84 11.18
CA ALA A 73 -3.71 -4.04 12.39
C ALA A 73 -4.62 -4.68 13.46
N SER A 74 -5.31 -5.79 13.15
CA SER A 74 -6.13 -6.52 14.12
C SER A 74 -5.27 -7.09 15.25
N ASP A 75 -5.69 -6.91 16.51
CA ASP A 75 -5.04 -7.47 17.70
C ASP A 75 -4.85 -8.99 17.63
N ARG A 76 -5.70 -9.68 16.86
CA ARG A 76 -5.61 -11.13 16.65
C ARG A 76 -4.48 -11.52 15.69
N VAL A 77 -4.23 -10.70 14.67
CA VAL A 77 -3.30 -11.01 13.57
C VAL A 77 -1.92 -10.41 13.82
N GLN A 78 -1.86 -9.24 14.46
CA GLN A 78 -0.63 -8.48 14.67
C GLN A 78 0.49 -9.29 15.36
N PRO A 79 0.24 -10.13 16.40
CA PRO A 79 1.30 -10.92 17.02
C PRO A 79 1.93 -11.95 16.07
N GLU A 80 1.10 -12.59 15.26
CA GLU A 80 1.53 -13.58 14.28
C GLU A 80 2.26 -12.92 13.09
N LEU A 81 1.78 -11.74 12.68
CA LEU A 81 2.46 -10.93 11.68
C LEU A 81 3.85 -10.49 12.14
N ALA A 82 3.97 -10.01 13.38
CA ALA A 82 5.26 -9.61 13.95
C ALA A 82 6.25 -10.78 13.95
N ARG A 83 5.81 -11.96 14.40
CA ARG A 83 6.63 -13.18 14.36
C ARG A 83 7.07 -13.53 12.93
N TRP A 84 6.14 -13.50 11.98
CA TRP A 84 6.43 -13.81 10.58
C TRP A 84 7.44 -12.83 9.95
N VAL A 85 7.31 -11.52 10.20
CA VAL A 85 8.28 -10.51 9.75
C VAL A 85 9.66 -10.79 10.36
N ASP A 86 9.72 -11.07 11.66
CA ASP A 86 10.98 -11.35 12.36
C ASP A 86 11.65 -12.65 11.86
N ASP A 87 10.87 -13.68 11.55
CA ASP A 87 11.37 -14.95 11.05
C ASP A 87 11.96 -14.81 9.64
N LEU A 88 11.25 -14.11 8.73
CA LEU A 88 11.74 -13.85 7.37
C LEU A 88 12.97 -12.93 7.37
N ALA A 89 12.98 -11.93 8.23
CA ALA A 89 14.07 -10.96 8.27
C ALA A 89 15.36 -11.50 8.92
N ARG A 90 15.43 -12.81 9.21
CA ARG A 90 16.67 -13.54 9.54
C ARG A 90 17.36 -14.12 8.31
N TRP A 91 16.67 -14.19 7.17
CA TRP A 91 17.21 -14.75 5.94
C TRP A 91 18.07 -13.70 5.23
N ASP A 92 19.15 -14.11 4.57
CA ASP A 92 19.99 -13.22 3.76
C ASP A 92 19.46 -13.15 2.31
N PHE A 93 18.28 -12.55 2.13
CA PHE A 93 17.70 -12.31 0.80
C PHE A 93 18.06 -10.93 0.26
N ARG A 94 18.08 -10.81 -1.07
CA ARG A 94 18.38 -9.56 -1.79
C ARG A 94 17.30 -9.13 -2.78
N MET A 95 16.19 -9.88 -2.82
CA MET A 95 15.07 -9.65 -3.71
C MET A 95 13.78 -9.98 -2.98
N ILE A 96 12.78 -9.10 -3.12
CA ILE A 96 11.42 -9.33 -2.64
C ILE A 96 10.52 -9.44 -3.87
N ALA A 97 9.73 -10.51 -3.94
CA ALA A 97 8.79 -10.79 -5.02
C ALA A 97 7.35 -10.76 -4.47
N PRO A 98 6.64 -9.62 -4.52
CA PRO A 98 5.25 -9.55 -4.10
C PRO A 98 4.32 -10.24 -5.10
N SER A 99 3.15 -10.69 -4.66
CA SER A 99 2.22 -11.46 -5.51
C SER A 99 1.63 -10.67 -6.69
N HIS A 100 1.64 -9.35 -6.64
CA HIS A 100 0.90 -8.48 -7.58
C HIS A 100 1.79 -7.46 -8.32
N PHE A 101 3.06 -7.36 -7.95
CA PHE A 101 4.01 -6.39 -8.52
C PHE A 101 5.33 -7.07 -8.88
N ASP A 102 6.16 -6.36 -9.62
CA ASP A 102 7.47 -6.83 -10.05
C ASP A 102 8.34 -7.18 -8.85
N ALA A 103 9.07 -8.28 -8.99
CA ALA A 103 10.17 -8.54 -8.08
C ALA A 103 11.27 -7.50 -8.31
N ARG A 104 11.80 -6.95 -7.22
CA ARG A 104 12.89 -5.96 -7.26
C ARG A 104 13.82 -6.17 -6.06
N GLU A 105 14.97 -5.51 -6.12
CA GLU A 105 15.94 -5.54 -5.00
C GLU A 105 15.28 -5.09 -3.70
N GLY A 106 15.54 -5.84 -2.63
CA GLY A 106 15.02 -5.57 -1.30
C GLY A 106 15.68 -6.47 -0.27
N THR A 107 15.90 -5.93 0.93
CA THR A 107 16.60 -6.61 2.03
C THR A 107 15.67 -6.95 3.21
N PRO A 108 16.14 -7.73 4.20
CA PRO A 108 15.43 -7.90 5.46
C PRO A 108 15.04 -6.60 6.16
N GLU A 109 15.88 -5.58 6.07
CA GLU A 109 15.64 -4.24 6.63
C GLU A 109 14.51 -3.53 5.90
N ASP A 110 14.46 -3.64 4.56
CA ASP A 110 13.37 -3.11 3.77
C ASP A 110 12.03 -3.75 4.13
N LEU A 111 12.00 -5.08 4.34
CA LEU A 111 10.82 -5.79 4.79
C LEU A 111 10.37 -5.29 6.17
N ARG A 112 11.30 -5.17 7.14
CA ARG A 112 10.97 -4.62 8.47
C ARG A 112 10.45 -3.20 8.37
N ALA A 113 11.07 -2.35 7.57
CA ALA A 113 10.66 -0.96 7.39
C ALA A 113 9.25 -0.85 6.79
N ALA A 114 8.92 -1.72 5.83
CA ALA A 114 7.59 -1.75 5.21
C ALA A 114 6.48 -2.09 6.22
N PHE A 115 6.73 -3.02 7.14
CA PHE A 115 5.76 -3.46 8.16
C PHE A 115 5.81 -2.66 9.46
N ALA A 116 6.85 -1.86 9.70
CA ALA A 116 6.99 -1.08 10.94
C ALA A 116 5.77 -0.18 11.26
N PRO A 117 5.14 0.52 10.29
CA PRO A 117 3.93 1.28 10.55
C PRO A 117 2.76 0.45 11.08
N THR A 118 2.56 -0.75 10.53
CA THR A 118 1.50 -1.70 10.89
C THR A 118 1.74 -2.35 12.25
N LEU A 119 3.01 -2.62 12.57
CA LEU A 119 3.43 -3.27 13.81
C LEU A 119 3.66 -2.29 14.96
N ALA A 120 3.74 -0.99 14.68
CA ALA A 120 3.71 0.03 15.71
C ALA A 120 2.37 -0.11 16.44
N LYS A 121 2.41 -0.38 17.75
CA LYS A 121 1.21 -0.41 18.58
C LYS A 121 0.45 0.89 18.35
N SER A 122 -0.75 0.79 17.76
CA SER A 122 -1.74 1.87 17.81
C SER A 122 -1.83 2.24 19.28
N ARG A 123 -1.37 3.44 19.66
CA ARG A 123 -1.57 3.94 21.01
C ARG A 123 -3.09 4.04 21.19
N GLY A 124 -3.68 3.00 21.76
CA GLY A 124 -5.07 2.97 22.12
C GLY A 124 -5.33 4.08 23.13
N GLY A 125 -6.34 4.90 22.85
CA GLY A 125 -6.90 5.84 23.82
C GLY A 125 -6.93 7.28 23.32
N ALA A 126 -8.15 7.72 23.01
CA ALA A 126 -8.60 9.11 22.93
C ALA A 126 -7.86 10.05 21.96
N ALA A 127 -8.61 10.49 20.94
CA ALA A 127 -8.34 11.75 20.26
C ALA A 127 -8.36 12.89 21.29
N THR A 128 -7.18 13.27 21.81
CA THR A 128 -7.00 14.52 22.55
C THR A 128 -5.67 15.17 22.21
N ASP A 129 -5.31 15.23 20.91
CA ASP A 129 -4.47 16.33 20.40
C ASP A 129 -4.53 16.38 18.85
N PRO A 130 -5.13 17.40 18.22
CA PRO A 130 -5.08 17.58 16.76
C PRO A 130 -3.66 17.86 16.24
N ALA A 131 -2.67 18.07 17.12
CA ALA A 131 -1.28 18.32 16.76
C ALA A 131 -0.39 17.07 16.74
N THR A 132 -0.86 15.89 17.17
CA THR A 132 -0.06 14.65 17.05
C THR A 132 -0.25 14.08 15.64
N PRO A 133 0.77 14.09 14.79
CA PRO A 133 0.56 13.79 13.39
C PRO A 133 0.42 12.27 13.26
N VAL A 134 -0.61 11.82 12.54
CA VAL A 134 -0.94 10.43 12.19
C VAL A 134 0.15 9.88 11.25
N THR A 135 1.40 9.87 11.70
CA THR A 135 2.62 9.90 10.88
C THR A 135 3.30 8.56 10.70
N ALA A 136 2.81 7.50 11.33
CA ALA A 136 3.44 6.20 11.17
C ALA A 136 3.23 5.65 9.75
N ARG A 137 2.05 5.88 9.16
CA ARG A 137 1.67 5.25 7.88
C ARG A 137 2.01 6.14 6.68
N PRO A 138 2.59 5.61 5.60
CA PRO A 138 3.07 6.39 4.46
C PRO A 138 1.94 6.82 3.49
N TYR A 139 0.67 6.74 3.92
CA TYR A 139 -0.52 7.02 3.10
C TYR A 139 -1.12 8.38 3.43
N ASN A 140 -2.07 8.84 2.60
CA ASN A 140 -2.82 10.05 2.89
C ASN A 140 -3.62 9.90 4.20
N VAL A 141 -3.62 10.95 5.02
CA VAL A 141 -4.28 10.97 6.34
C VAL A 141 -5.79 10.77 6.27
N ASP A 142 -6.44 11.25 5.21
CA ASP A 142 -7.89 11.11 5.03
C ASP A 142 -8.26 9.67 4.66
N ASP A 143 -7.44 9.01 3.83
CA ASP A 143 -7.62 7.59 3.50
C ASP A 143 -7.40 6.71 4.73
N VAL A 144 -6.38 7.02 5.54
CA VAL A 144 -6.14 6.34 6.82
C VAL A 144 -7.37 6.48 7.72
N ARG A 145 -7.92 7.68 7.86
CA ARG A 145 -9.11 7.93 8.70
C ARG A 145 -10.33 7.16 8.18
N LEU A 146 -10.55 7.14 6.87
CA LEU A 146 -11.66 6.39 6.26
C LEU A 146 -11.53 4.89 6.55
N LEU A 147 -10.35 4.32 6.32
CA LEU A 147 -10.10 2.89 6.53
C LEU A 147 -10.23 2.49 8.00
N ASP A 148 -9.76 3.33 8.92
CA ASP A 148 -9.92 3.09 10.37
C ASP A 148 -11.40 3.16 10.79
N GLY A 149 -12.17 4.07 10.18
CA GLY A 149 -13.62 4.13 10.37
C GLY A 149 -14.33 2.87 9.89
N ILE A 150 -13.99 2.38 8.69
CA ILE A 150 -14.51 1.13 8.14
C ILE A 150 -14.12 -0.05 9.04
N ALA A 151 -12.85 -0.17 9.43
CA ALA A 151 -12.36 -1.22 10.32
C ALA A 151 -13.14 -1.25 11.64
N THR A 152 -13.35 -0.07 12.24
CA THR A 152 -14.12 0.09 13.48
C THR A 152 -15.55 -0.45 13.35
N GLU A 153 -16.25 -0.12 12.27
CA GLU A 153 -17.62 -0.63 12.05
C GLU A 153 -17.64 -2.13 11.79
N LEU A 154 -16.67 -2.67 11.04
CA LEU A 154 -16.58 -4.11 10.78
C LEU A 154 -16.30 -4.91 12.07
N VAL A 155 -15.47 -4.39 12.98
CA VAL A 155 -15.25 -4.97 14.31
C VAL A 155 -16.55 -4.97 15.13
N LYS A 156 -17.31 -3.87 15.13
CA LYS A 156 -18.62 -3.81 15.82
C LYS A 156 -19.60 -4.84 15.26
N LEU A 157 -19.60 -5.03 13.94
CA LEU A 157 -20.43 -6.01 13.24
C LEU A 157 -19.90 -7.45 13.38
N LYS A 158 -18.74 -7.65 14.00
CA LYS A 158 -18.06 -8.96 14.15
C LYS A 158 -17.75 -9.64 12.81
N VAL A 159 -17.49 -8.83 11.78
CA VAL A 159 -17.07 -9.31 10.45
C VAL A 159 -15.57 -9.61 10.42
N ILE A 160 -14.78 -8.77 11.11
CA ILE A 160 -13.34 -8.92 11.34
C ILE A 160 -13.01 -8.78 12.82
#